data_AF-A0A1G6TUH2-F1
#
_entry.id   AF-A0A1G6TUH2-F1
#
_cell.length_a   1.000
_cell.length_b   1.000
_cell.length_c   1.000
_cell.angle_alpha   90.00
_cell.angle_beta   90.00
_cell.angle_gamma   90.00
#
_symmetry.space_group_name_H-M   'P 1'
#
loop_
_entity.id
_entity.type
_entity.pdbx_description
1 polymer ?
#
loop_
_entity_poly.entity_id
_entity_poly.type
_entity_poly.pdbx_seq_one_letter_code
_entity_poly.pdbx_strand_id
1 'polypeptide(L)'
;MIHTTGTRVVFADSSEEAKAAYEALGVKPEHDPNAKMDICKCADDPEFDFESPFNLIGEVSLSPEYMDIVNQDPQRAYVVYYFEEA
;
A
#
# COMPACT_ATOMS: atom_id res chain seq x y z
N MET A 1 -4.43 -4.72 -19.31
CA MET A 1 -3.13 -4.94 -18.61
C MET A 1 -3.35 -4.41 -17.21
N ILE A 2 -3.08 -5.19 -16.16
CA ILE A 2 -3.31 -4.73 -14.79
C ILE A 2 -2.19 -3.75 -14.43
N HIS A 3 -2.55 -2.56 -13.98
CA HIS A 3 -1.61 -1.52 -13.54
C HIS A 3 -1.98 -1.07 -12.13
N THR A 4 -0.97 -0.84 -11.29
CA THR A 4 -1.14 -0.33 -9.93
C THR A 4 -0.86 1.17 -9.88
N THR A 5 -1.75 1.93 -9.26
CA THR A 5 -1.64 3.40 -9.16
C THR A 5 -1.86 3.89 -7.73
N GLY A 6 -1.42 5.10 -7.45
CA GLY A 6 -1.77 5.80 -6.21
C GLY A 6 -1.13 5.27 -4.92
N THR A 7 -0.15 4.36 -4.98
CA THR A 7 0.44 3.69 -3.80
C THR A 7 0.80 4.67 -2.67
N ARG A 8 0.34 4.37 -1.44
CA ARG A 8 0.71 5.08 -0.21
C ARG A 8 0.95 4.10 0.93
N VAL A 9 1.82 4.50 1.84
CA VAL A 9 1.93 3.87 3.17
C VAL A 9 1.08 4.66 4.14
N VAL A 10 0.25 3.97 4.93
CA VAL A 10 -0.66 4.55 5.92
C VAL A 10 -0.49 3.80 7.23
N PHE A 11 -0.48 4.51 8.35
CA PHE A 11 -0.41 3.91 9.68
C PHE A 11 -1.80 3.82 10.29
N ALA A 12 -2.23 2.61 10.64
CA ALA A 12 -3.57 2.35 11.17
C ALA A 12 -3.58 1.11 12.08
N ASP A 13 -4.62 0.98 12.90
CA ASP A 13 -4.78 -0.17 13.80
C ASP A 13 -5.67 -1.27 13.18
N SER A 14 -6.31 -0.98 12.04
CA SER A 14 -7.13 -1.91 11.25
C SER A 14 -7.11 -1.59 9.75
N SER A 15 -7.54 -2.54 8.92
CA SER A 15 -7.66 -2.33 7.47
C SER A 15 -8.76 -1.32 7.13
N GLU A 16 -9.85 -1.26 7.90
CA GLU A 16 -10.91 -0.27 7.74
C GLU A 16 -10.41 1.16 8.01
N GLU A 17 -9.59 1.34 9.04
CA GLU A 17 -8.94 2.62 9.32
C GLU A 17 -7.93 3.00 8.24
N ALA A 18 -7.11 2.05 7.77
CA ALA A 18 -6.16 2.27 6.68
C ALA A 18 -6.89 2.75 5.42
N LYS A 19 -8.02 2.10 5.09
CA LYS A 19 -8.89 2.51 3.99
C LYS A 19 -9.37 3.94 4.14
N ALA A 20 -9.98 4.27 5.30
CA ALA A 20 -10.54 5.59 5.54
C ALA A 20 -9.46 6.68 5.50
N ALA A 21 -8.28 6.40 6.06
CA ALA A 21 -7.13 7.30 6.02
C ALA A 21 -6.64 7.53 4.59
N TYR A 22 -6.52 6.48 3.78
CA TYR A 22 -6.14 6.60 2.36
C TYR A 22 -7.17 7.38 1.54
N GLU A 23 -8.47 7.10 1.72
CA GLU A 23 -9.55 7.83 1.04
C GLU A 23 -9.56 9.32 1.42
N ALA A 24 -9.22 9.66 2.67
CA ALA A 24 -9.12 11.04 3.13
C ALA A 24 -7.96 11.82 2.48
N LEU A 25 -6.94 11.14 1.93
CA LEU A 25 -5.87 11.79 1.15
C LEU A 25 -6.36 12.30 -0.21
N GLY A 26 -7.54 11.88 -0.66
CA GLY A 26 -8.10 12.29 -1.95
C GLY A 26 -7.36 11.72 -3.16
N VAL A 27 -6.57 10.65 -2.97
CA VAL A 27 -5.95 9.90 -4.08
C VAL A 27 -7.05 9.25 -4.92
N LYS A 28 -6.89 9.30 -6.24
CA LYS A 28 -7.85 8.73 -7.19
C LYS A 28 -7.13 7.80 -8.17
N PRO A 29 -7.81 6.77 -8.70
CA PRO A 29 -7.29 6.01 -9.83
C PRO A 29 -7.11 6.93 -11.05
N GLU A 30 -6.16 6.59 -11.91
CA GLU A 30 -5.71 7.41 -13.03
C GLU A 30 -6.54 7.19 -14.30
N HIS A 31 -6.96 5.95 -14.56
CA HIS A 31 -7.59 5.57 -15.83
C HIS A 31 -8.91 4.83 -15.64
N ASP A 32 -9.02 3.96 -14.64
CA ASP A 32 -10.22 3.16 -14.40
C ASP A 32 -11.12 3.74 -13.28
N PRO A 33 -12.34 4.23 -13.60
CA PRO A 33 -13.28 4.68 -12.57
C PRO A 33 -13.82 3.55 -11.68
N ASN A 34 -13.64 2.28 -12.08
CA ASN A 34 -14.00 1.10 -11.32
C ASN A 34 -12.78 0.42 -10.69
N ALA A 35 -11.65 1.12 -10.60
CA ALA A 35 -10.45 0.61 -9.99
C ALA A 35 -10.74 0.05 -8.59
N LYS A 36 -10.19 -1.12 -8.32
CA LYS A 36 -10.30 -1.76 -7.00
C LYS A 36 -9.18 -1.24 -6.12
N MET A 37 -9.42 -1.15 -4.81
CA MET A 37 -8.38 -0.80 -3.85
C MET A 37 -7.89 -2.06 -3.16
N ASP A 38 -6.59 -2.15 -2.97
CA ASP A 38 -5.98 -3.17 -2.14
C ASP A 38 -5.29 -2.56 -0.92
N ILE A 39 -5.32 -3.31 0.18
CA ILE A 39 -4.89 -2.85 1.49
C ILE A 39 -4.10 -3.99 2.12
N CYS A 40 -2.77 -3.89 2.06
CA CYS A 40 -1.87 -4.94 2.52
C CYS A 40 -1.14 -4.48 3.78
N LYS A 41 -1.22 -5.25 4.87
CA LYS A 41 -0.46 -4.96 6.08
C LYS A 41 0.94 -5.57 5.96
N CYS A 42 1.98 -4.75 6.09
CA CYS A 42 3.36 -5.23 5.95
C CYS A 42 3.71 -6.33 6.96
N ALA A 43 3.28 -6.19 8.21
CA ALA A 43 3.58 -7.16 9.26
C ALA A 43 2.81 -8.49 9.14
N ASP A 44 1.75 -8.54 8.33
CA ASP A 44 0.98 -9.77 8.12
C ASP A 44 1.47 -10.58 6.92
N ASP A 45 2.35 -10.00 6.09
CA ASP A 45 2.96 -10.68 4.95
C ASP A 45 4.24 -11.42 5.40
N PRO A 46 4.25 -12.76 5.38
CA PRO A 46 5.39 -13.54 5.84
C PRO A 46 6.62 -13.46 4.91
N GLU A 47 6.45 -12.98 3.68
CA GLU A 47 7.56 -12.78 2.73
C GLU A 47 8.15 -11.37 2.81
N PHE A 48 7.53 -10.46 3.58
CA PHE A 48 7.99 -9.10 3.74
C PHE A 48 9.19 -9.02 4.70
N ASP A 49 10.32 -8.56 4.18
CA ASP A 49 11.57 -8.42 4.94
C ASP A 49 11.84 -6.95 5.29
N PHE A 50 11.63 -6.56 6.54
CA PHE A 50 11.85 -5.19 7.02
C PHE A 50 13.31 -4.71 6.95
N GLU A 51 14.27 -5.64 6.89
CA GLU A 51 15.70 -5.31 6.73
C GLU A 51 16.08 -5.14 5.24
N SER A 52 15.24 -5.62 4.32
CA SER A 52 15.47 -5.46 2.89
C SER A 52 15.26 -4.00 2.44
N PRO A 53 16.14 -3.44 1.60
CA PRO A 53 15.97 -2.09 1.06
C PRO A 53 14.80 -1.95 0.07
N PHE A 54 14.21 -3.07 -0.37
CA PHE A 54 13.01 -3.09 -1.22
C PHE A 54 12.17 -4.32 -0.88
N ASN A 55 10.86 -4.24 -1.07
CA ASN A 55 9.95 -5.38 -0.92
C ASN A 55 8.92 -5.42 -2.04
N LEU A 56 8.35 -6.59 -2.27
CA LEU A 56 7.10 -6.76 -2.99
C LEU A 56 6.00 -6.99 -1.94
N ILE A 57 4.90 -6.25 -2.03
CA ILE A 57 3.73 -6.48 -1.19
C ILE A 57 2.48 -6.35 -2.05
N GLY A 58 1.64 -7.38 -2.02
CA GLY A 58 0.60 -7.54 -3.04
C GLY A 58 1.22 -7.50 -4.44
N GLU A 59 0.83 -6.51 -5.24
CA GLU A 59 1.28 -6.33 -6.62
C GLU A 59 2.15 -5.06 -6.81
N VAL A 60 2.65 -4.47 -5.71
CA VAL A 60 3.50 -3.27 -5.74
C VAL A 60 4.89 -3.52 -5.19
N SER A 61 5.91 -3.07 -5.93
CA SER A 61 7.29 -3.03 -5.44
C SER A 61 7.55 -1.73 -4.70
N LEU A 62 7.93 -1.83 -3.43
CA LEU A 62 8.32 -0.72 -2.59
C LEU A 62 9.79 -0.38 -2.80
N SER A 63 10.07 0.87 -3.14
CA SER A 63 11.41 1.42 -3.18
C SER A 63 11.96 1.68 -1.77
N PRO A 64 13.27 1.97 -1.61
CA PRO A 64 13.85 2.34 -0.32
C PRO A 64 13.11 3.49 0.38
N GLU A 65 12.60 4.48 -0.36
CA GLU A 65 11.86 5.61 0.22
C GLU A 65 10.55 5.17 0.89
N TYR A 66 9.87 4.16 0.34
CA TYR A 66 8.69 3.58 0.98
C TYR A 66 9.08 2.70 2.17
N MET A 67 10.18 1.95 2.07
CA MET A 67 10.69 1.15 3.18
C MET A 67 11.06 2.02 4.38
N ASP A 68 11.67 3.20 4.15
CA ASP A 68 11.96 4.18 5.19
C ASP A 68 10.70 4.68 5.91
N ILE A 69 9.56 4.77 5.20
CA ILE A 69 8.28 5.11 5.81
C ILE A 69 7.75 3.91 6.60
N VAL A 70 7.67 2.72 5.99
CA VAL A 70 7.19 1.50 6.64
C VAL A 70 7.93 1.24 7.96
N ASN A 71 9.25 1.42 7.97
CA ASN A 71 10.11 1.18 9.13
C ASN A 71 9.92 2.17 10.29
N GLN A 72 9.14 3.25 10.13
CA GLN A 72 8.79 4.14 11.26
C GLN A 72 7.82 3.48 12.23
N ASP A 73 6.90 2.64 11.72
CA ASP A 73 5.95 1.86 12.53
C ASP A 73 5.51 0.59 11.79
N PRO A 74 6.38 -0.44 11.70
CA PRO A 74 6.14 -1.66 10.93
C PRO A 74 4.83 -2.38 11.25
N GLN A 75 4.42 -2.35 12.53
CA GLN A 75 3.26 -3.08 13.02
C GLN A 75 1.94 -2.43 12.61
N ARG A 76 1.97 -1.14 12.27
CA ARG A 76 0.79 -0.37 11.86
C ARG A 76 0.86 0.05 10.40
N ALA A 77 1.93 -0.29 9.68
CA ALA A 77 2.13 0.05 8.28
C ALA A 77 1.24 -0.79 7.35
N TYR A 78 0.36 -0.10 6.64
CA TYR A 78 -0.43 -0.62 5.53
C TYR A 78 0.04 0.02 4.23
N VAL A 79 0.21 -0.79 3.19
CA VAL A 79 0.38 -0.32 1.82
C VAL A 79 -0.98 -0.37 1.12
N VAL A 80 -1.42 0.78 0.64
CA VAL A 80 -2.71 0.95 -0.01
C VAL A 80 -2.50 1.50 -1.41
N TYR A 81 -3.14 0.90 -2.40
CA TYR A 81 -3.01 1.26 -3.80
C TYR A 81 -4.26 0.86 -4.59
N TYR A 82 -4.40 1.41 -5.79
CA TYR A 82 -5.46 1.03 -6.73
C TYR A 82 -4.94 0.00 -7.74
N PHE A 83 -5.84 -0.92 -8.11
CA PHE A 83 -5.74 -1.87 -9.19
C PHE A 83 -6.65 -1.46 -10.34
N GLU A 84 -6.05 -1.19 -11.49
CA GLU A 84 -6.76 -0.76 -12.69
C GLU A 84 -6.72 -1.86 -13.76
N GLU A 85 -7.89 -2.27 -14.24
CA GLU A 85 -8.03 -3.14 -15.40
C GLU A 85 -8.24 -2.24 -16.63
N ALA A 86 -7.16 -1.96 -17.35
CA ALA A 86 -7.21 -1.20 -18.61
C ALA A 86 -7.95 -1.92 -19.73
#